data_AF-A0A3C0GIV6-F1
#
_entry.id   AF-A0A3C0GIV6-F1
#
_cell.length_a   1.000
_cell.length_b   1.000
_cell.length_c   1.000
_cell.angle_alpha   90.00
_cell.angle_beta   90.00
_cell.angle_gamma   90.00
#
_symmetry.space_group_name_H-M   'P 1'
#
loop_
_entity.id
_entity.type
_entity.pdbx_description
1 polymer ?
#
loop_
_entity_poly.entity_id
_entity_poly.type
_entity_poly.pdbx_seq_one_letter_code
_entity_poly.pdbx_strand_id
1 'polypeptide(L)'
;PKFVGKSPPDTFGLVIHANIVQMLIDGNYIKVVPNWVLGLLTIVLTFFSLAYFIYLGKKQLASYVLRLNLVQLLFTIFFVWLSLYFFKNGILFKITTITAVVVFSMGLIGYYRKLAHYLYKRFKWQGYFFHD
;
A
#
# COMPACT_ATOMS: atom_id res chain seq x y z
N PRO A 1 -29.02 4.88 -40.55
CA PRO A 1 -27.73 5.19 -39.91
C PRO A 1 -27.92 5.94 -38.57
N LYS A 2 -27.91 5.21 -37.44
CA LYS A 2 -27.92 5.81 -36.10
C LYS A 2 -26.54 6.42 -35.84
N PHE A 3 -26.46 7.74 -35.72
CA PHE A 3 -25.29 8.44 -35.20
C PHE A 3 -25.13 8.04 -33.73
N VAL A 4 -24.25 7.07 -33.46
CA VAL A 4 -23.88 6.69 -32.11
C VAL A 4 -22.92 7.75 -31.57
N GLY A 5 -23.22 8.20 -30.35
CA GLY A 5 -22.67 9.39 -29.69
C GLY A 5 -21.15 9.55 -29.81
N LYS A 6 -20.74 10.72 -30.29
CA LYS A 6 -19.45 11.30 -29.90
C LYS A 6 -19.55 11.57 -28.39
N SER A 7 -18.67 10.93 -27.62
CA SER A 7 -18.41 11.34 -26.24
C SER A 7 -18.18 12.85 -26.21
N PRO A 8 -18.66 13.58 -25.17
CA PRO A 8 -18.33 14.98 -25.01
C PRO A 8 -16.81 15.16 -25.17
N PRO A 9 -16.34 16.12 -25.99
CA PRO A 9 -14.91 16.35 -26.14
C PRO A 9 -14.31 16.62 -24.77
N ASP A 10 -13.15 16.01 -24.50
CA ASP A 10 -12.46 16.11 -23.22
C ASP A 10 -12.06 17.57 -22.95
N THR A 11 -12.96 18.31 -22.30
CA THR A 11 -12.87 19.76 -22.09
C THR A 11 -11.78 20.16 -21.12
N PHE A 12 -11.21 19.21 -20.38
CA PHE A 12 -10.15 19.47 -19.40
C PHE A 12 -8.75 19.44 -19.98
N GLY A 13 -8.55 18.94 -21.22
CA GLY A 13 -7.23 18.88 -21.84
C GLY A 13 -6.54 20.24 -21.95
N LEU A 14 -7.28 21.28 -22.34
CA LEU A 14 -6.77 22.65 -22.45
C LEU A 14 -6.33 23.21 -21.09
N VAL A 15 -7.12 22.95 -20.04
CA VAL A 15 -6.83 23.39 -18.67
C VAL A 15 -5.57 22.71 -18.14
N ILE A 16 -5.39 21.42 -18.42
CA ILE A 16 -4.19 20.67 -18.03
C ILE A 16 -2.95 21.23 -18.75
N HIS A 17 -3.02 21.49 -20.05
CA HIS A 17 -1.90 22.09 -20.79
C HIS A 17 -1.54 23.49 -20.27
N ALA A 18 -2.53 24.33 -19.98
CA ALA A 18 -2.30 25.64 -19.37
C ALA A 18 -1.61 25.52 -18.00
N ASN A 19 -2.01 24.57 -17.15
CA ASN A 19 -1.36 24.32 -15.86
C ASN A 19 0.09 23.86 -16.01
N ILE A 20 0.39 23.02 -17.01
CA ILE A 20 1.76 22.57 -17.30
C ILE A 20 2.62 23.76 -17.75
N VAL A 21 2.10 24.62 -18.63
CA VAL A 21 2.80 25.84 -19.07
C VAL A 21 3.03 26.79 -17.90
N GLN A 22 2.04 26.97 -17.02
CA GLN A 22 2.19 27.76 -15.79
C GLN A 22 3.29 27.20 -14.88
N MET A 23 3.37 25.88 -14.70
CA MET A 23 4.45 25.24 -13.93
C MET A 23 5.84 25.45 -14.54
N LEU A 24 5.95 25.47 -15.88
CA LEU A 24 7.19 25.76 -16.59
C LEU A 24 7.64 27.23 -16.40
N ILE A 25 6.69 28.16 -16.42
CA ILE A 25 6.94 29.60 -16.26
C ILE A 25 7.31 29.93 -14.80
N ASP A 26 6.57 29.39 -13.83
CA ASP A 26 6.79 29.67 -12.40
C ASP A 26 7.98 28.90 -11.82
N GLY A 27 8.55 27.95 -12.57
CA GLY A 27 9.62 27.06 -12.11
C GLY A 27 9.22 26.15 -10.95
N ASN A 28 7.91 26.05 -10.66
CA ASN A 28 7.37 25.27 -9.55
C ASN A 28 7.09 23.83 -9.99
N TYR A 29 8.18 23.06 -10.13
CA TYR A 29 8.12 21.66 -10.50
C TYR A 29 7.74 20.77 -9.32
N ILE A 30 6.93 19.75 -9.61
CA ILE A 30 6.64 18.69 -8.66
C ILE A 30 7.91 17.88 -8.41
N LYS A 31 8.41 17.88 -7.18
CA LYS A 31 9.60 17.12 -6.77
C LYS A 31 9.23 15.67 -6.53
N VAL A 32 9.89 14.75 -7.22
CA VAL A 32 9.67 13.31 -7.05
C VAL A 32 10.59 12.78 -5.96
N VAL A 33 10.02 12.05 -4.99
CA VAL A 33 10.83 11.41 -3.95
C VAL A 33 11.68 10.29 -4.57
N PRO A 34 12.99 10.22 -4.26
CA PRO A 34 13.87 9.19 -4.83
C PRO A 34 13.44 7.78 -4.43
N ASN A 35 13.54 6.85 -5.38
CA ASN A 35 13.07 5.47 -5.20
C ASN A 35 13.77 4.71 -4.07
N TRP A 36 15.04 5.00 -3.80
CA TRP A 36 15.79 4.37 -2.70
C TRP A 36 15.18 4.68 -1.33
N VAL A 37 14.73 5.92 -1.11
CA VAL A 37 14.07 6.35 0.13
C VAL A 37 12.71 5.64 0.27
N LEU A 38 11.95 5.56 -0.83
CA LEU A 38 10.69 4.81 -0.85
C LEU A 38 10.90 3.32 -0.55
N GLY A 39 11.95 2.72 -1.10
CA GLY A 39 12.30 1.32 -0.85
C GLY A 39 12.66 1.06 0.62
N LEU A 40 13.54 1.88 1.20
CA LEU A 40 13.92 1.76 2.61
C LEU A 40 12.69 1.91 3.52
N LEU A 41 11.86 2.93 3.26
CA LEU A 41 10.63 3.13 4.02
C LEU A 41 9.67 1.95 3.90
N THR A 42 9.54 1.37 2.69
CA THR A 42 8.70 0.18 2.46
C THR A 42 9.16 -1.00 3.31
N ILE A 43 10.47 -1.28 3.33
CA ILE A 43 11.05 -2.38 4.11
C ILE A 43 10.75 -2.18 5.60
N VAL A 44 11.03 -0.99 6.12
CA VAL A 44 10.83 -0.66 7.54
C VAL A 44 9.36 -0.79 7.93
N LEU A 45 8.45 -0.19 7.16
CA LEU A 45 7.01 -0.26 7.44
C LEU A 45 6.47 -1.69 7.36
N THR A 46 6.93 -2.46 6.38
CA THR A 46 6.52 -3.85 6.21
C THR A 46 6.99 -4.70 7.39
N PHE A 47 8.24 -4.51 7.84
CA PHE A 47 8.79 -5.20 9.00
C PHE A 47 7.98 -4.93 10.28
N PHE A 48 7.75 -3.65 10.60
CA PHE A 48 6.97 -3.29 11.78
C PHE A 48 5.54 -3.81 11.71
N SER A 49 4.92 -3.71 10.53
CA SER A 49 3.58 -4.24 10.29
C SER A 49 3.51 -5.74 10.57
N LEU A 50 4.45 -6.52 10.01
CA LEU A 50 4.49 -7.97 10.22
C LEU A 50 4.72 -8.32 11.70
N ALA A 51 5.68 -7.67 12.35
CA ALA A 51 5.98 -7.90 13.76
C ALA A 51 4.75 -7.65 14.65
N TYR A 52 4.04 -6.53 14.40
CA TYR A 52 2.82 -6.19 15.13
C TYR A 52 1.71 -7.23 14.95
N PHE A 53 1.47 -7.69 13.71
CA PHE A 53 0.43 -8.69 13.44
C PHE A 53 0.75 -10.08 13.97
N ILE A 54 2.02 -10.49 13.93
CA ILE A 54 2.47 -11.75 14.54
C ILE A 54 2.21 -11.72 16.05
N TYR A 55 2.54 -10.61 16.71
CA TYR A 55 2.26 -10.42 18.14
C TYR A 55 0.76 -10.46 18.44
N LEU A 56 -0.06 -9.73 17.67
CA LEU A 56 -1.51 -9.66 17.88
C LEU A 56 -2.19 -11.02 17.66
N GLY A 57 -1.68 -11.81 16.73
CA GLY A 57 -2.24 -13.11 16.36
C GLY A 57 -2.04 -14.24 17.38
N LYS A 58 -1.45 -13.98 18.55
CA LYS A 58 -1.37 -14.95 19.67
C LYS A 58 -2.60 -14.94 20.58
N LYS A 59 -3.41 -13.87 20.60
CA LYS A 59 -4.46 -13.70 21.63
C LYS A 59 -5.83 -14.33 21.30
N GLN A 60 -6.33 -14.27 20.05
CA GLN A 60 -7.59 -14.93 19.64
C GLN A 60 -7.73 -15.06 18.10
N LEU A 61 -8.22 -16.20 17.60
CA LEU A 61 -8.27 -16.53 16.16
C LEU A 61 -9.46 -15.93 15.38
N ALA A 62 -10.69 -15.95 15.93
CA ALA A 62 -11.89 -15.55 15.17
C ALA A 62 -11.96 -14.04 14.87
N SER A 63 -11.54 -13.21 15.82
CA SER A 63 -11.51 -11.75 15.68
C SER A 63 -10.23 -11.23 15.00
N TYR A 64 -9.27 -12.11 14.70
CA TYR A 64 -7.99 -11.73 14.07
C TYR A 64 -8.16 -11.27 12.62
N VAL A 65 -8.93 -12.01 11.80
CA VAL A 65 -9.11 -11.69 10.37
C VAL A 65 -9.82 -10.35 10.18
N LEU A 66 -10.88 -10.09 10.95
CA LEU A 66 -11.60 -8.82 10.92
C LEU A 66 -10.69 -7.65 11.35
N ARG A 67 -9.92 -7.83 12.43
CA ARG A 67 -8.95 -6.81 12.88
C ARG A 67 -7.86 -6.54 11.85
N LEU A 68 -7.37 -7.58 11.17
CA LEU A 68 -6.37 -7.45 10.11
C LEU A 68 -6.90 -6.61 8.96
N ASN A 69 -8.07 -6.95 8.44
CA ASN A 69 -8.69 -6.18 7.35
C ASN A 69 -8.99 -4.73 7.75
N LEU A 70 -9.43 -4.50 8.99
CA LEU A 70 -9.71 -3.15 9.50
C LEU A 70 -8.44 -2.30 9.60
N VAL A 71 -7.39 -2.84 10.20
CA VAL A 71 -6.10 -2.14 10.32
C VAL A 71 -5.47 -1.91 8.93
N GLN A 72 -5.59 -2.86 8.01
CA GLN A 72 -5.12 -2.72 6.63
C GLN A 72 -5.87 -1.61 5.88
N LEU A 73 -7.18 -1.50 6.09
CA LEU A 73 -8.01 -0.44 5.52
C LEU A 73 -7.61 0.92 6.09
N LEU A 74 -7.48 1.03 7.42
CA LEU A 74 -7.04 2.27 8.08
C LEU A 74 -5.64 2.69 7.62
N PHE A 75 -4.72 1.74 7.48
CA PHE A 75 -3.37 1.99 6.98
C PHE A 75 -3.40 2.52 5.54
N THR A 76 -4.23 1.93 4.68
CA THR A 76 -4.37 2.38 3.29
C THR A 76 -4.93 3.79 3.21
N ILE A 77 -6.00 4.10 3.97
CA ILE A 77 -6.59 5.44 4.04
C ILE A 77 -5.56 6.46 4.53
N PHE A 78 -4.81 6.12 5.57
CA PHE A 78 -3.77 6.99 6.12
C PHE A 78 -2.70 7.33 5.08
N PHE A 79 -2.19 6.33 4.35
CA PHE A 79 -1.17 6.57 3.31
C PHE A 79 -1.70 7.38 2.12
N VAL A 80 -2.96 7.16 1.72
CA VAL A 80 -3.61 7.97 0.68
C VAL A 80 -3.73 9.42 1.12
N TRP A 81 -4.21 9.66 2.34
CA TRP A 81 -4.29 11.01 2.92
C TRP A 81 -2.91 11.68 2.98
N LEU A 82 -1.89 10.95 3.44
CA LEU A 82 -0.51 11.44 3.52
C LEU A 82 0.05 11.80 2.14
N SER A 83 -0.26 10.99 1.11
CA SER A 83 0.14 11.27 -0.28
C SER A 83 -0.49 12.57 -0.80
N LEU A 84 -1.77 12.80 -0.53
CA LEU A 84 -2.46 14.03 -0.94
C LEU A 84 -1.90 15.26 -0.23
N TYR A 85 -1.55 15.12 1.05
CA TYR A 85 -0.90 16.18 1.81
C TYR A 85 0.45 16.58 1.20
N PHE A 86 1.31 15.61 0.88
CA PHE A 86 2.58 15.89 0.20
C PHE A 86 2.40 16.45 -1.21
N PHE A 87 1.38 15.98 -1.94
CA PHE A 87 1.09 16.48 -3.27
C PHE A 87 0.70 17.97 -3.27
N LYS A 88 -0.09 18.40 -2.28
CA LYS A 88 -0.41 19.83 -2.09
C LYS A 88 0.85 20.69 -1.90
N ASN A 89 1.91 20.12 -1.31
CA ASN A 89 3.19 20.79 -1.10
C ASN A 89 4.16 20.64 -2.29
N GLY A 90 3.69 20.15 -3.44
CA GLY A 90 4.51 19.96 -4.64
C GLY A 90 5.46 18.77 -4.58
N ILE A 91 5.22 17.80 -3.68
CA ILE A 91 6.05 16.60 -3.53
C ILE A 91 5.24 15.38 -4.00
N LEU A 92 5.74 14.69 -5.03
CA LEU A 92 5.15 13.46 -5.53
C LEU A 92 5.69 12.27 -4.75
N PHE A 93 4.84 11.78 -3.84
CA PHE A 93 5.10 10.61 -3.02
C PHE A 93 4.38 9.39 -3.60
N LYS A 94 5.11 8.49 -4.27
CA LYS A 94 4.54 7.29 -4.91
C LYS A 94 4.20 6.22 -3.85
N ILE A 95 3.02 6.33 -3.25
CA ILE A 95 2.58 5.40 -2.20
C ILE A 95 2.17 4.02 -2.70
N THR A 96 1.88 3.88 -4.01
CA THR A 96 1.30 2.65 -4.59
C THR A 96 2.13 1.42 -4.28
N THR A 97 3.46 1.52 -4.40
CA THR A 97 4.38 0.42 -4.09
C THR A 97 4.40 0.10 -2.60
N ILE A 98 4.43 1.12 -1.73
CA ILE A 98 4.46 0.94 -0.27
C ILE A 98 3.19 0.24 0.19
N THR A 99 2.02 0.77 -0.18
CA THR A 99 0.74 0.22 0.26
C THR A 99 0.54 -1.18 -0.27
N ALA A 100 0.84 -1.44 -1.56
CA ALA A 100 0.71 -2.77 -2.15
C ALA A 100 1.59 -3.82 -1.43
N VAL A 101 2.87 -3.53 -1.19
CA VAL A 101 3.78 -4.47 -0.52
C VAL A 101 3.34 -4.76 0.91
N VAL A 102 2.99 -3.72 1.67
CA VAL A 102 2.60 -3.87 3.08
C VAL A 102 1.30 -4.67 3.20
N VAL A 103 0.28 -4.29 2.43
CA VAL A 103 -1.02 -4.97 2.38
C VAL A 103 -0.87 -6.43 2.01
N PHE A 104 -0.13 -6.72 0.93
CA PHE A 104 0.07 -8.09 0.46
C PHE A 104 0.81 -8.92 1.51
N SER A 105 1.85 -8.35 2.12
CA SER A 105 2.65 -9.04 3.15
C SER A 105 1.83 -9.37 4.40
N MET A 106 0.93 -8.48 4.84
CA MET A 106 0.02 -8.78 5.96
C MET A 106 -0.92 -9.94 5.64
N GLY A 107 -1.47 -9.99 4.43
CA GLY A 107 -2.36 -11.07 3.98
C GLY A 107 -1.67 -12.44 3.94
N LEU A 108 -0.37 -12.48 3.63
CA LEU A 108 0.42 -13.71 3.57
C LEU A 108 0.64 -14.38 4.94
N ILE A 109 0.51 -13.66 6.06
CA ILE A 109 0.72 -14.22 7.42
C ILE A 109 -0.18 -15.43 7.67
N GLY A 110 -1.44 -15.36 7.25
CA GLY A 110 -2.39 -16.47 7.40
C GLY A 110 -2.00 -17.70 6.57
N TYR A 111 -1.52 -17.49 5.35
CA TYR A 111 -1.01 -18.55 4.48
C TYR A 111 0.27 -19.18 5.04
N TYR A 112 1.18 -18.34 5.53
CA TYR A 112 2.43 -18.78 6.14
C TYR A 112 2.17 -19.72 7.33
N ARG A 113 1.22 -19.39 8.22
CA ARG A 113 0.84 -20.26 9.34
C ARG A 113 0.34 -21.64 8.87
N LYS A 114 -0.49 -21.68 7.83
CA LYS A 114 -1.00 -22.94 7.25
C LYS A 114 0.11 -23.76 6.61
N LEU A 115 1.02 -23.11 5.88
CA LEU A 115 2.17 -23.75 5.26
C LEU A 115 3.11 -24.33 6.31
N ALA A 116 3.41 -23.59 7.38
CA ALA A 116 4.20 -24.06 8.50
C ALA A 116 3.56 -25.32 9.12
N HIS A 117 2.25 -25.30 9.39
CA HIS A 117 1.48 -26.46 9.87
C HIS A 117 1.60 -27.68 8.96
N TYR A 118 1.43 -27.49 7.65
CA TYR A 118 1.56 -28.55 6.65
C TYR A 118 2.98 -29.16 6.61
N LEU A 119 4.02 -28.32 6.61
CA LEU A 119 5.41 -28.75 6.59
C LEU A 119 5.79 -29.50 7.87
N TYR A 120 5.31 -29.07 9.03
CA TYR A 120 5.51 -29.79 10.27
C TYR A 120 4.88 -31.19 10.23
N LYS A 121 3.64 -31.30 9.78
CA LYS A 121 2.94 -32.60 9.68
C LYS A 121 3.69 -33.58 8.75
N ARG A 122 4.31 -33.07 7.68
CA ARG A 122 4.98 -33.90 6.67
C ARG A 122 6.46 -34.18 6.97
N PHE A 123 7.17 -33.23 7.57
CA PHE A 123 8.63 -33.27 7.73
C PHE A 123 9.12 -33.11 9.18
N LYS A 124 8.21 -33.04 10.18
CA LYS A 124 8.52 -32.80 11.60
C LYS A 124 9.36 -31.53 11.87
N TRP A 125 9.26 -30.53 11.00
CA TRP A 125 10.05 -29.31 11.10
C TRP A 125 9.56 -28.38 12.22
N GLN A 126 10.33 -28.23 13.30
CA GLN A 126 9.99 -27.36 14.43
C GLN A 126 10.34 -25.90 14.12
N GLY A 127 9.31 -25.10 13.80
CA GLY A 127 9.42 -23.65 13.60
C GLY A 127 8.94 -22.84 14.79
N TYR A 128 9.30 -21.54 14.84
CA TYR A 128 8.91 -20.59 15.90
C TYR A 128 7.39 -20.48 16.12
N PHE A 129 6.58 -20.81 15.11
CA PHE A 129 5.12 -20.78 15.19
C PHE A 129 4.48 -22.00 15.89
N PHE A 130 5.28 -22.93 16.45
CA PHE A 130 4.81 -24.15 17.11
C PHE A 130 5.06 -24.21 18.63
N HIS A 131 5.45 -23.11 19.26
CA HIS A 131 5.48 -23.04 20.71
C HIS A 131 4.18 -22.40 21.18
N ASP A 132 3.12 -23.21 21.21
CA ASP A 132 1.97 -23.21 22.14
C ASP A 132 0.95 -24.28 21.70
#